data_AF-A0A815R019-F1
#
_entry.id   AF-A0A815R019-F1
#
_cell.length_a   1.000
_cell.length_b   1.000
_cell.length_c   1.000
_cell.angle_alpha   90.00
_cell.angle_beta   90.00
_cell.angle_gamma   90.00
#
_symmetry.space_group_name_H-M   'P 1'
#
loop_
_entity.id
_entity.type
_entity.pdbx_description
1 polymer ?
#
loop_
_entity_poly.entity_id
_entity_poly.type
_entity_poly.pdbx_seq_one_letter_code
_entity_poly.pdbx_strand_id
1 'polypeptide(L)'
;MVDLTKIDAEIRRILLLSQYRPIDLESVFSHELSTMPISLCSLEDVNLLNQQSKSKDTFEFLKQKFPTAIYSTNIPTTNQPKALVIDGSSLLHIYPRTGSNAFQHALYLLSEHILPYFTDYSRIDIIFDSPKSRDLKSFTNRYTNSSNVQSRYNHIKRNSILPTGKAFQNFVTSNRAIFAASVVESWKETEARNLIPSRCVLIVAGPDEKAFKLEKDEQLEDLIELESNQIEADSRIILHIDHILHNYIFNVVVKSIDTDVIILCIYHASLFGLHSLLVDTTLPKKQFKVIDCKFIHNELIDRYGVNPLIFLIVYALSGCDTCSFIRNVSKRTFMQVLFDTPNDFNDLQKLTTIQISKDDVNLFADKSDHYT
;
A
#
# COMPACT_ATOMS: atom_id res chain seq x y z
N MET A 1 -35.72 -38.71 -1.88
CA MET A 1 -35.40 -38.53 -0.44
C MET A 1 -33.98 -37.99 -0.38
N VAL A 2 -33.78 -36.76 0.11
CA VAL A 2 -32.43 -36.17 0.20
C VAL A 2 -31.65 -36.94 1.25
N ASP A 3 -30.47 -37.45 0.87
CA ASP A 3 -29.57 -38.13 1.80
C ASP A 3 -28.98 -37.10 2.76
N LEU A 4 -29.62 -36.96 3.92
CA LEU A 4 -29.24 -35.99 4.94
C LEU A 4 -27.82 -36.25 5.46
N THR A 5 -27.26 -37.47 5.29
CA THR A 5 -25.91 -37.82 5.80
C THR A 5 -24.79 -36.96 5.23
N LYS A 6 -25.02 -36.35 4.06
CA LYS A 6 -24.09 -35.46 3.36
C LYS A 6 -24.25 -33.97 3.70
N ILE A 7 -25.22 -33.62 4.55
CA ILE A 7 -25.48 -32.26 4.99
C ILE A 7 -24.79 -32.02 6.33
N ASP A 8 -24.18 -30.83 6.45
CA ASP A 8 -23.53 -30.33 7.66
C ASP A 8 -24.39 -30.58 8.92
N ALA A 9 -23.73 -30.95 10.01
CA ALA A 9 -24.40 -31.38 11.24
C ALA A 9 -25.30 -30.28 11.84
N GLU A 10 -24.96 -29.01 11.66
CA GLU A 10 -25.74 -27.88 12.18
C GLU A 10 -26.98 -27.60 11.31
N ILE A 11 -26.82 -27.63 9.98
CA ILE A 11 -27.96 -27.51 9.05
C ILE A 11 -28.95 -28.65 9.28
N ARG A 12 -28.46 -29.86 9.56
CA ARG A 12 -29.33 -31.00 9.89
C ARG A 12 -30.08 -30.79 11.19
N ARG A 13 -29.46 -30.19 12.22
CA ARG A 13 -30.14 -29.84 13.47
C ARG A 13 -31.22 -28.79 13.25
N ILE A 14 -30.96 -27.75 12.45
CA ILE A 14 -31.95 -26.72 12.11
C ILE A 14 -33.16 -27.33 11.39
N LEU A 15 -32.91 -28.18 10.39
CA LEU A 15 -33.97 -28.88 9.64
C LEU A 15 -34.77 -29.86 10.51
N LEU A 16 -34.15 -30.50 11.51
CA LEU A 16 -34.87 -31.33 12.47
C LEU A 16 -35.69 -30.47 13.44
N LEU A 17 -35.13 -29.38 13.94
CA LEU A 17 -35.84 -28.48 14.86
C LEU A 17 -37.03 -27.80 14.20
N SER A 18 -36.96 -27.46 12.91
CA SER A 18 -38.07 -26.86 12.16
C SER A 18 -39.25 -27.81 11.94
N GLN A 19 -39.06 -29.12 12.14
CA GLN A 19 -40.17 -30.09 12.13
C GLN A 19 -40.99 -30.03 13.42
N TYR A 20 -40.39 -29.57 14.52
CA TYR A 20 -41.02 -29.53 15.85
C TYR A 20 -41.31 -28.12 16.35
N ARG A 21 -40.75 -27.10 15.69
CA ARG A 21 -40.93 -25.69 16.04
C ARG A 21 -41.24 -24.89 14.78
N PRO A 22 -42.11 -23.87 14.86
CA PRO A 22 -42.35 -22.95 13.75
C PRO A 22 -41.11 -22.05 13.59
N ILE A 23 -40.11 -22.57 12.88
CA ILE A 23 -38.91 -21.85 12.49
C ILE A 23 -39.11 -21.40 11.06
N ASP A 24 -38.98 -20.10 10.82
CA ASP A 24 -38.96 -19.55 9.46
C ASP A 24 -37.62 -19.92 8.80
N LEU A 25 -37.62 -21.04 8.08
CA LEU A 25 -36.44 -21.53 7.37
C LEU A 25 -36.00 -20.58 6.27
N GLU A 26 -36.91 -19.81 5.66
CA GLU A 26 -36.57 -18.85 4.61
C GLU A 26 -35.76 -17.70 5.21
N SER A 27 -36.19 -17.18 6.35
CA SER A 27 -35.40 -16.20 7.11
C SER A 27 -34.10 -16.79 7.68
N VAL A 28 -34.06 -18.06 8.09
CA VAL A 28 -32.82 -18.66 8.62
C VAL A 28 -31.79 -18.89 7.52
N PHE A 29 -32.22 -19.37 6.34
CA PHE A 29 -31.33 -19.61 5.20
C PHE A 29 -31.01 -18.35 4.39
N SER A 30 -31.62 -17.20 4.69
CA SER A 30 -31.20 -15.90 4.15
C SER A 30 -29.95 -15.33 4.84
N HIS A 31 -29.52 -15.96 5.95
CA HIS A 31 -28.29 -15.63 6.68
C HIS A 31 -27.23 -16.72 6.54
N GLU A 32 -25.95 -16.36 6.68
CA GLU A 32 -24.87 -17.35 6.68
C GLU A 32 -24.92 -18.24 7.94
N LEU A 33 -25.03 -19.55 7.75
CA LEU A 33 -25.10 -20.56 8.83
C LEU A 33 -23.74 -21.19 9.17
N SER A 34 -22.66 -20.66 8.59
CA SER A 34 -21.29 -21.12 8.83
C SER A 34 -20.65 -20.30 9.94
N THR A 35 -19.76 -20.91 10.72
CA THR A 35 -18.94 -20.22 11.73
C THR A 35 -18.03 -19.16 11.13
N MET A 36 -17.72 -19.28 9.83
CA MET A 36 -17.03 -18.29 9.03
C MET A 36 -17.82 -17.98 7.76
N PRO A 37 -18.06 -16.70 7.42
CA PRO A 37 -18.68 -16.31 6.17
C PRO A 37 -18.04 -16.98 4.95
N ILE A 38 -18.76 -17.88 4.26
CA ILE A 38 -18.25 -18.53 3.04
C ILE A 38 -18.03 -17.49 1.94
N SER A 39 -18.75 -16.37 2.01
CA SER A 39 -18.49 -15.19 1.19
C SER A 39 -17.09 -14.59 1.40
N LEU A 40 -16.42 -14.82 2.54
CA LEU A 40 -15.10 -14.26 2.86
C LEU A 40 -13.95 -15.29 2.83
N CYS A 41 -14.25 -16.59 2.67
CA CYS A 41 -13.27 -17.67 2.69
C CYS A 41 -13.14 -18.40 1.34
N SER A 42 -11.96 -18.98 1.11
CA SER A 42 -11.74 -19.92 0.02
C SER A 42 -12.53 -21.21 0.26
N LEU A 43 -13.15 -21.76 -0.79
CA LEU A 43 -13.81 -23.07 -0.72
C LEU A 43 -12.81 -24.24 -0.63
N GLU A 44 -11.60 -24.03 -1.12
CA GLU A 44 -10.56 -25.07 -1.15
C GLU A 44 -9.81 -25.15 0.19
N ASP A 45 -9.73 -24.03 0.90
CA ASP A 45 -9.13 -23.92 2.23
C ASP A 45 -9.93 -22.92 3.07
N VAL A 46 -10.86 -23.43 3.89
CA VAL A 46 -11.78 -22.61 4.71
C VAL A 46 -11.04 -21.71 5.73
N ASN A 47 -9.77 -22.01 5.99
CA ASN A 47 -8.87 -21.23 6.85
C ASN A 47 -8.14 -20.09 6.12
N LEU A 48 -8.31 -19.97 4.79
CA LEU A 48 -7.71 -18.92 3.99
C LEU A 48 -8.79 -17.93 3.55
N LEU A 49 -8.59 -16.69 3.94
CA LEU A 49 -9.38 -15.55 3.49
C LEU A 49 -9.25 -15.39 1.97
N ASN A 50 -10.35 -14.96 1.36
CA ASN A 50 -10.43 -14.64 -0.06
C ASN A 50 -9.41 -13.54 -0.42
N GLN A 51 -8.45 -13.84 -1.32
CA GLN A 51 -7.45 -12.91 -1.84
C GLN A 51 -7.74 -12.54 -3.31
N GLN A 52 -7.79 -11.24 -3.64
CA GLN A 52 -7.90 -10.75 -5.01
C GLN A 52 -6.69 -9.88 -5.38
N SER A 53 -6.27 -9.96 -6.65
CA SER A 53 -5.02 -9.39 -7.14
C SER A 53 -5.17 -8.20 -8.10
N LYS A 54 -6.37 -7.61 -8.24
CA LYS A 54 -6.68 -6.71 -9.37
C LYS A 54 -6.84 -5.24 -8.97
N SER A 55 -5.72 -4.61 -8.59
CA SER A 55 -5.57 -3.15 -8.42
C SER A 55 -5.95 -2.34 -9.67
N LYS A 56 -5.81 -2.93 -10.87
CA LYS A 56 -6.14 -2.29 -12.16
C LYS A 56 -7.59 -1.83 -12.28
N ASP A 57 -8.53 -2.54 -11.64
CA ASP A 57 -9.96 -2.25 -11.79
C ASP A 57 -10.34 -0.94 -11.06
N THR A 58 -9.68 -0.64 -9.94
CA THR A 58 -9.86 0.61 -9.19
C THR A 58 -9.33 1.80 -9.98
N PHE A 59 -8.12 1.69 -10.54
CA PHE A 59 -7.52 2.77 -11.32
C PHE A 59 -8.40 3.15 -12.54
N GLU A 60 -8.85 2.16 -13.31
CA GLU A 60 -9.72 2.41 -14.47
C GLU A 60 -11.10 2.94 -14.05
N PHE A 61 -11.61 2.53 -12.89
CA PHE A 61 -12.82 3.12 -12.31
C PHE A 61 -12.64 4.61 -11.98
N LEU A 62 -11.57 5.00 -11.29
CA LEU A 62 -11.27 6.40 -10.99
C LEU A 62 -11.12 7.22 -12.27
N LYS A 63 -10.47 6.65 -13.29
CA LYS A 63 -10.35 7.29 -14.60
C LYS A 63 -11.69 7.53 -15.30
N GLN A 64 -12.60 6.58 -15.20
CA GLN A 64 -13.93 6.73 -15.78
C GLN A 64 -14.77 7.77 -15.03
N LYS A 65 -14.70 7.79 -13.69
CA LYS A 65 -15.50 8.71 -12.86
C LYS A 65 -14.95 10.13 -12.83
N PHE A 66 -13.63 10.29 -12.81
CA PHE A 66 -12.95 11.58 -12.70
C PHE A 66 -11.98 11.82 -13.88
N PRO A 67 -12.47 11.89 -15.13
CA PRO A 67 -11.60 12.03 -16.30
C PRO A 67 -10.81 13.34 -16.29
N THR A 68 -11.34 14.40 -15.67
CA THR A 68 -10.68 15.71 -15.55
C THR A 68 -9.54 15.73 -14.52
N ALA A 69 -9.51 14.76 -13.61
CA ALA A 69 -8.45 14.62 -12.62
C ALA A 69 -7.18 13.97 -13.18
N ILE A 70 -7.22 13.51 -14.43
CA ILE A 70 -6.14 12.71 -15.01
C ILE A 70 -5.47 13.48 -16.12
N TYR A 71 -4.20 13.84 -15.88
CA TYR A 71 -3.36 14.50 -16.86
C TYR A 71 -2.64 13.47 -17.72
N SER A 72 -2.76 13.64 -19.03
CA SER A 72 -2.16 12.77 -20.04
C SER A 72 -0.72 13.15 -20.39
N THR A 73 -0.31 14.39 -20.15
CA THR A 73 1.08 14.86 -20.34
C THR A 73 1.32 16.10 -19.50
N ASN A 74 2.39 16.06 -18.68
CA ASN A 74 2.95 17.14 -17.87
C ASN A 74 2.14 17.53 -16.62
N ILE A 75 2.82 17.46 -15.48
CA ILE A 75 2.38 18.04 -14.21
C ILE A 75 2.27 19.56 -14.42
N PRO A 76 1.19 20.21 -13.97
CA PRO A 76 1.07 21.66 -14.04
C PRO A 76 2.34 22.37 -13.52
N THR A 77 2.89 23.26 -14.35
CA THR A 77 4.03 24.08 -13.94
C THR A 77 3.55 25.08 -12.90
N THR A 78 4.28 25.15 -11.79
CA THR A 78 4.03 26.14 -10.74
C THR A 78 5.36 26.79 -10.41
N ASN A 79 5.35 28.08 -10.08
CA ASN A 79 6.55 28.81 -9.66
C ASN A 79 6.88 28.59 -8.18
N GLN A 80 6.09 27.76 -7.49
CA GLN A 80 6.26 27.47 -6.08
C GLN A 80 7.16 26.24 -5.89
N PRO A 81 7.84 26.11 -4.74
CA PRO A 81 8.60 24.91 -4.41
C PRO A 81 7.75 23.65 -4.53
N LYS A 82 8.37 22.58 -5.04
CA LYS A 82 7.77 21.25 -5.20
C LYS A 82 8.63 20.21 -4.51
N ALA A 83 7.98 19.19 -3.95
CA ALA A 83 8.63 17.98 -3.47
C ALA A 83 8.15 16.77 -4.25
N LEU A 84 9.06 15.80 -4.43
CA LEU A 84 8.78 14.51 -5.04
C LEU A 84 8.94 13.41 -3.99
N VAL A 85 7.94 12.58 -3.84
CA VAL A 85 7.96 11.42 -2.94
C VAL A 85 7.93 10.17 -3.80
N ILE A 86 8.91 9.28 -3.68
CA ILE A 86 9.06 8.09 -4.53
C ILE A 86 8.86 6.83 -3.70
N ASP A 87 7.97 5.96 -4.16
CA ASP A 87 7.90 4.57 -3.72
C ASP A 87 9.15 3.80 -4.22
N GLY A 88 10.07 3.58 -3.29
CA GLY A 88 11.39 2.99 -3.54
C GLY A 88 11.32 1.53 -3.98
N SER A 89 10.28 0.78 -3.61
CA SER A 89 10.10 -0.61 -4.06
C SER A 89 9.94 -0.68 -5.58
N SER A 90 9.21 0.26 -6.17
CA SER A 90 9.06 0.35 -7.62
C SER A 90 10.38 0.65 -8.34
N LEU A 91 11.22 1.53 -7.77
CA LEU A 91 12.51 1.94 -8.32
C LEU A 91 13.44 0.74 -8.55
N LEU A 92 13.51 -0.19 -7.59
CA LEU A 92 14.37 -1.38 -7.66
C LEU A 92 13.97 -2.34 -8.78
N HIS A 93 12.68 -2.43 -9.11
CA HIS A 93 12.16 -3.35 -10.12
C HIS A 93 12.30 -2.79 -11.55
N ILE A 94 12.18 -1.48 -11.72
CA ILE A 94 12.01 -0.86 -13.04
C ILE A 94 13.33 -0.74 -13.82
N TYR A 95 14.45 -0.53 -13.12
CA TYR A 95 15.72 -0.10 -13.75
C TYR A 95 16.86 -1.10 -13.53
N PRO A 96 16.83 -2.28 -14.17
CA PRO A 96 17.95 -3.22 -14.09
C PRO A 96 19.22 -2.66 -14.76
N ARG A 97 20.38 -2.81 -14.11
CA ARG A 97 21.69 -2.52 -14.69
C ARG A 97 22.53 -3.80 -14.82
N THR A 98 22.82 -4.20 -16.05
CA THR A 98 23.58 -5.42 -16.33
C THR A 98 25.06 -5.28 -15.96
N GLY A 99 25.65 -6.34 -15.40
CA GLY A 99 27.11 -6.43 -15.18
C GLY A 99 27.65 -5.48 -14.10
N SER A 100 26.77 -4.92 -13.26
CA SER A 100 27.16 -4.03 -12.16
C SER A 100 27.12 -4.76 -10.81
N ASN A 101 27.97 -4.32 -9.88
CA ASN A 101 27.82 -4.71 -8.49
C ASN A 101 26.74 -3.87 -7.78
N ALA A 102 26.36 -4.27 -6.56
CA ALA A 102 25.33 -3.61 -5.78
C ALA A 102 25.53 -2.09 -5.63
N PHE A 103 26.77 -1.66 -5.36
CA PHE A 103 27.11 -0.24 -5.21
C PHE A 103 27.00 0.55 -6.52
N GLN A 104 27.56 0.02 -7.61
CA GLN A 104 27.44 0.62 -8.94
C GLN A 104 25.99 0.72 -9.40
N HIS A 105 25.17 -0.25 -9.03
CA HIS A 105 23.73 -0.21 -9.29
C HIS A 105 23.06 0.88 -8.47
N ALA A 106 23.38 1.03 -7.18
CA ALA A 106 22.85 2.10 -6.33
C ALA A 106 23.23 3.49 -6.87
N LEU A 107 24.48 3.69 -7.30
CA LEU A 107 24.91 4.94 -7.93
C LEU A 107 24.17 5.21 -9.25
N TYR A 108 23.92 4.18 -10.05
CA TYR A 108 23.13 4.31 -11.27
C TYR A 108 21.68 4.72 -11.01
N LEU A 109 21.03 4.14 -10.01
CA LEU A 109 19.68 4.56 -9.60
C LEU A 109 19.68 6.03 -9.18
N LEU A 110 20.68 6.44 -8.41
CA LEU A 110 20.82 7.82 -7.96
C LEU A 110 21.03 8.76 -9.17
N SER A 111 22.10 8.58 -9.94
CA SER A 111 22.51 9.51 -10.98
C SER A 111 21.56 9.60 -12.16
N GLU A 112 20.99 8.47 -12.60
CA GLU A 112 20.19 8.43 -13.84
C GLU A 112 18.69 8.54 -13.59
N HIS A 113 18.20 8.20 -12.40
CA HIS A 113 16.75 8.06 -12.14
C HIS A 113 16.23 8.87 -10.96
N ILE A 114 17.08 9.41 -10.09
CA ILE A 114 16.66 10.23 -8.95
C ILE A 114 17.13 11.67 -9.16
N LEU A 115 18.44 11.88 -9.30
CA LEU A 115 19.01 13.23 -9.37
C LEU A 115 18.47 14.10 -10.52
N PRO A 116 18.11 13.57 -11.70
CA PRO A 116 17.52 14.39 -12.75
C PRO A 116 16.22 15.09 -12.33
N TYR A 117 15.49 14.57 -11.33
CA TYR A 117 14.29 15.24 -10.82
C TYR A 117 14.60 16.55 -10.07
N PHE A 118 15.83 16.76 -9.58
CA PHE A 118 16.19 18.03 -8.93
C PHE A 118 16.13 19.25 -9.86
N THR A 119 15.90 19.08 -11.17
CA THR A 119 15.57 20.19 -12.07
C THR A 119 14.25 20.86 -11.70
N ASP A 120 13.27 20.10 -11.21
CA ASP A 120 11.90 20.57 -10.96
C ASP A 120 11.49 20.50 -9.48
N TYR A 121 12.22 19.73 -8.68
CA TYR A 121 11.90 19.48 -7.27
C TYR A 121 13.03 19.95 -6.38
N SER A 122 12.70 20.68 -5.31
CA SER A 122 13.67 21.15 -4.31
C SER A 122 14.02 20.08 -3.26
N ARG A 123 13.13 19.09 -3.10
CA ARG A 123 13.24 18.01 -2.14
C ARG A 123 12.73 16.72 -2.76
N ILE A 124 13.45 15.63 -2.55
CA ILE A 124 13.05 14.29 -2.97
C ILE A 124 13.09 13.37 -1.76
N ASP A 125 12.00 12.65 -1.50
CA ASP A 125 11.91 11.64 -0.46
C ASP A 125 11.76 10.26 -1.13
N ILE A 126 12.54 9.27 -0.71
CA ILE A 126 12.47 7.89 -1.21
C ILE A 126 12.15 6.95 -0.06
N ILE A 127 11.05 6.20 -0.17
CA ILE A 127 10.52 5.38 0.92
C ILE A 127 10.52 3.92 0.51
N PHE A 128 11.13 3.06 1.33
CA PHE A 128 11.10 1.61 1.16
C PHE A 128 10.20 0.92 2.19
N ASP A 129 9.79 -0.32 1.92
CA ASP A 129 9.11 -1.16 2.92
C ASP A 129 10.05 -1.51 4.09
N SER A 130 9.51 -1.56 5.31
CA SER A 130 10.18 -2.04 6.53
C SER A 130 9.75 -3.47 6.87
N PRO A 131 10.59 -4.50 6.66
CA PRO A 131 10.24 -5.90 6.97
C PRO A 131 10.29 -6.25 8.46
N LYS A 132 10.63 -5.32 9.37
CA LYS A 132 10.97 -5.62 10.77
C LYS A 132 9.78 -5.82 11.72
N SER A 133 8.55 -5.71 11.24
CA SER A 133 7.34 -5.90 12.04
C SER A 133 6.88 -7.37 12.09
N ARG A 134 6.19 -7.73 13.18
CA ARG A 134 5.78 -9.11 13.53
C ARG A 134 4.37 -9.48 13.03
N ASP A 135 3.96 -9.06 11.84
CA ASP A 135 2.54 -9.20 11.43
C ASP A 135 2.23 -10.23 10.33
N LEU A 136 0.92 -10.41 10.12
CA LEU A 136 0.20 -11.44 9.35
C LEU A 136 0.79 -11.78 7.97
N LYS A 137 1.46 -10.83 7.28
CA LYS A 137 2.17 -11.09 6.01
C LYS A 137 3.26 -12.16 6.14
N SER A 138 3.85 -12.31 7.31
CA SER A 138 4.77 -13.41 7.60
C SER A 138 4.07 -14.78 7.60
N PHE A 139 2.76 -14.83 7.85
CA PHE A 139 1.97 -16.06 7.88
C PHE A 139 1.59 -16.50 6.45
N THR A 140 1.11 -15.59 5.60
CA THR A 140 0.85 -15.85 4.17
C THR A 140 2.12 -16.16 3.37
N ASN A 141 3.24 -15.50 3.68
CA ASN A 141 4.55 -15.85 3.11
C ASN A 141 5.05 -17.22 3.59
N ARG A 142 4.66 -17.69 4.79
CA ARG A 142 5.00 -19.04 5.27
C ARG A 142 4.26 -20.14 4.51
N TYR A 143 2.99 -19.91 4.15
CA TYR A 143 2.17 -20.89 3.44
C TYR A 143 2.43 -20.97 1.93
N THR A 144 2.71 -19.84 1.28
CA THR A 144 2.95 -19.80 -0.18
C THR A 144 4.34 -20.29 -0.62
N ASN A 145 5.34 -20.27 0.27
CA ASN A 145 6.73 -20.60 -0.07
C ASN A 145 7.14 -22.07 0.17
N SER A 146 6.18 -22.96 0.46
CA SER A 146 6.47 -24.39 0.69
C SER A 146 6.91 -25.15 -0.57
N SER A 147 6.78 -24.57 -1.77
CA SER A 147 7.00 -25.27 -3.05
C SER A 147 8.06 -24.68 -3.99
N ASN A 148 8.64 -23.51 -3.71
CA ASN A 148 9.70 -22.92 -4.53
C ASN A 148 10.80 -22.30 -3.67
N VAL A 149 11.89 -23.04 -3.46
CA VAL A 149 13.12 -22.54 -2.82
C VAL A 149 13.82 -21.58 -3.78
N GLN A 150 13.32 -20.35 -3.88
CA GLN A 150 14.09 -19.25 -4.48
C GLN A 150 15.21 -18.86 -3.52
N SER A 151 16.41 -18.61 -4.05
CA SER A 151 17.59 -18.25 -3.26
C SER A 151 17.38 -16.92 -2.54
N ARG A 152 17.03 -17.00 -1.25
CA ARG A 152 17.08 -15.87 -0.33
C ARG A 152 18.53 -15.65 0.07
N TYR A 153 19.03 -14.45 -0.21
CA TYR A 153 20.32 -14.00 0.24
C TYR A 153 20.18 -13.54 1.68
N ASN A 154 21.13 -13.91 2.54
CA ASN A 154 21.15 -13.37 3.90
C ASN A 154 21.64 -11.92 3.91
N HIS A 155 22.65 -11.61 3.09
CA HIS A 155 23.24 -10.27 2.96
C HIS A 155 23.69 -10.01 1.51
N ILE A 156 23.59 -8.75 1.08
CA ILE A 156 24.13 -8.25 -0.19
C ILE A 156 25.25 -7.28 0.17
N LYS A 157 26.48 -7.56 -0.29
CA LYS A 157 27.64 -6.71 -0.03
C LYS A 157 27.80 -5.69 -1.15
N ARG A 158 28.52 -4.60 -0.87
CA ARG A 158 28.90 -3.56 -1.84
C ARG A 158 29.34 -4.11 -3.21
N ASN A 159 30.24 -5.09 -3.19
CA ASN A 159 30.84 -5.69 -4.39
C ASN A 159 30.10 -6.95 -4.90
N SER A 160 28.94 -7.28 -4.33
CA SER A 160 28.12 -8.41 -4.80
C SER A 160 27.67 -8.13 -6.23
N ILE A 161 28.01 -9.04 -7.15
CA ILE A 161 27.59 -8.97 -8.55
C ILE A 161 26.09 -9.26 -8.61
N LEU A 162 25.33 -8.35 -9.23
CA LEU A 162 23.90 -8.52 -9.37
C LEU A 162 23.57 -9.41 -10.58
N PRO A 163 22.54 -10.26 -10.48
CA PRO A 163 22.06 -11.03 -11.62
C PRO A 163 21.54 -10.12 -12.74
N THR A 164 21.44 -10.67 -13.95
CA THR A 164 21.03 -9.91 -15.15
C THR A 164 19.74 -10.45 -15.75
N GLY A 165 19.01 -9.62 -16.49
CA GLY A 165 17.81 -10.03 -17.23
C GLY A 165 16.68 -10.51 -16.31
N LYS A 166 16.02 -11.62 -16.68
CA LYS A 166 14.91 -12.18 -15.89
C LYS A 166 15.32 -12.61 -14.47
N ALA A 167 16.56 -13.06 -14.30
CA ALA A 167 17.09 -13.45 -12.99
C ALA A 167 17.18 -12.25 -12.03
N PHE A 168 17.41 -11.03 -12.55
CA PHE A 168 17.36 -9.81 -11.76
C PHE A 168 15.98 -9.57 -11.17
N GLN A 169 14.92 -9.69 -11.98
CA GLN A 169 13.56 -9.47 -11.51
C GLN A 169 13.19 -10.45 -10.40
N ASN A 170 13.51 -11.73 -10.56
CA ASN A 170 13.28 -12.74 -9.54
C ASN A 170 14.10 -12.47 -8.27
N PHE A 171 15.34 -12.00 -8.42
CA PHE A 171 16.21 -11.61 -7.32
C PHE A 171 15.61 -10.46 -6.51
N VAL A 172 15.16 -9.37 -7.17
CA VAL A 172 14.54 -8.23 -6.48
C VAL A 172 13.26 -8.66 -5.78
N THR A 173 12.40 -9.46 -6.41
CA THR A 173 11.18 -9.98 -5.76
C THR A 173 11.49 -10.79 -4.50
N SER A 174 12.51 -11.64 -4.54
CA SER A 174 12.86 -12.54 -3.44
C SER A 174 13.64 -11.86 -2.31
N ASN A 175 14.36 -10.78 -2.62
CA ASN A 175 15.34 -10.14 -1.73
C ASN A 175 15.08 -8.65 -1.53
N ARG A 176 13.86 -8.17 -1.79
CA ARG A 176 13.50 -6.75 -1.88
C ARG A 176 14.06 -5.92 -0.73
N ALA A 177 13.77 -6.29 0.51
CA ALA A 177 14.18 -5.49 1.66
C ALA A 177 15.69 -5.51 1.91
N ILE A 178 16.35 -6.65 1.69
CA ILE A 178 17.82 -6.76 1.84
C ILE A 178 18.52 -5.97 0.74
N PHE A 179 17.96 -5.97 -0.47
CA PHE A 179 18.49 -5.20 -1.58
C PHE A 179 18.27 -3.70 -1.36
N ALA A 180 17.09 -3.29 -0.89
CA ALA A 180 16.81 -1.92 -0.47
C ALA A 180 17.82 -1.46 0.59
N ALA A 181 18.06 -2.27 1.63
CA ALA A 181 19.07 -1.95 2.66
C ALA A 181 20.46 -1.74 2.04
N SER A 182 20.90 -2.63 1.14
CA SER A 182 22.19 -2.47 0.46
C SER A 182 22.28 -1.21 -0.41
N VAL A 183 21.18 -0.80 -1.04
CA VAL A 183 21.11 0.44 -1.85
C VAL A 183 21.17 1.67 -0.93
N VAL A 184 20.38 1.70 0.14
CA VAL A 184 20.37 2.79 1.12
C VAL A 184 21.74 2.98 1.76
N GLU A 185 22.39 1.89 2.18
CA GLU A 185 23.76 1.96 2.73
C GLU A 185 24.76 2.50 1.71
N SER A 186 24.61 2.14 0.43
CA SER A 186 25.46 2.68 -0.64
C SER A 186 25.27 4.19 -0.83
N TRP A 187 24.05 4.71 -0.62
CA TRP A 187 23.75 6.14 -0.75
C TRP A 187 24.23 6.99 0.43
N LYS A 188 24.43 6.39 1.61
CA LYS A 188 25.05 7.07 2.77
C LYS A 188 26.53 7.38 2.55
N GLU A 189 27.19 6.67 1.64
CA GLU A 189 28.60 6.87 1.38
C GLU A 189 28.91 8.22 0.73
N THR A 190 30.08 8.79 1.03
CA THR A 190 30.53 10.09 0.53
C THR A 190 30.53 10.18 -1.01
N GLU A 191 30.89 9.11 -1.71
CA GLU A 191 30.88 9.07 -3.18
C GLU A 191 29.49 9.32 -3.76
N ALA A 192 28.44 8.73 -3.16
CA ALA A 192 27.06 8.92 -3.58
C ALA A 192 26.55 10.32 -3.19
N ARG A 193 26.84 10.77 -1.97
CA ARG A 193 26.43 12.09 -1.48
C ARG A 193 27.01 13.25 -2.30
N ASN A 194 28.24 13.09 -2.79
CA ASN A 194 28.89 14.09 -3.65
C ASN A 194 28.22 14.26 -5.02
N LEU A 195 27.38 13.31 -5.45
CA LEU A 195 26.60 13.43 -6.68
C LEU A 195 25.38 14.34 -6.51
N ILE A 196 24.88 14.50 -5.28
CA ILE A 196 23.69 15.31 -5.00
C ILE A 196 23.99 16.78 -5.37
N PRO A 197 23.11 17.47 -6.13
CA PRO A 197 23.30 18.87 -6.44
C PRO A 197 23.32 19.75 -5.16
N SER A 198 24.05 20.85 -5.20
CA SER A 198 24.08 21.80 -4.08
C SER A 198 22.68 22.39 -3.82
N ARG A 199 22.31 22.54 -2.54
CA ARG A 199 21.01 23.08 -2.08
C ARG A 199 19.80 22.20 -2.41
N CYS A 200 20.04 20.93 -2.73
CA CYS A 200 18.99 19.94 -2.93
C CYS A 200 18.98 18.96 -1.76
N VAL A 201 17.79 18.65 -1.26
CA VAL A 201 17.59 17.73 -0.13
C VAL A 201 17.10 16.39 -0.65
N LEU A 202 17.85 15.32 -0.37
CA LEU A 202 17.40 13.93 -0.58
C LEU A 202 17.12 13.29 0.79
N ILE A 203 15.91 12.85 1.02
CA ILE A 203 15.53 12.09 2.22
C ILE A 203 15.29 10.63 1.81
N VAL A 204 15.83 9.71 2.60
CA VAL A 204 15.71 8.28 2.34
C VAL A 204 15.19 7.57 3.58
N ALA A 205 14.00 6.99 3.49
CA ALA A 205 13.39 6.17 4.52
C ALA A 205 13.70 4.70 4.24
N GLY A 206 14.66 4.15 4.99
CA GLY A 206 15.19 2.81 4.80
C GLY A 206 14.25 1.71 5.32
N PRO A 207 14.59 0.43 5.06
CA PRO A 207 13.86 -0.72 5.58
C PRO A 207 14.08 -0.95 7.09
N ASP A 208 14.87 -0.13 7.76
CA ASP A 208 15.19 -0.22 9.18
C ASP A 208 14.39 0.76 10.04
N GLU A 209 13.22 1.20 9.57
CA GLU A 209 12.30 2.17 10.21
C GLU A 209 12.85 3.60 10.26
N LYS A 210 14.14 3.79 9.96
CA LYS A 210 14.83 5.07 10.00
C LYS A 210 14.72 5.85 8.70
N ALA A 211 14.83 7.16 8.82
CA ALA A 211 14.97 8.08 7.72
C ALA A 211 16.25 8.92 7.87
N PHE A 212 16.87 9.22 6.74
CA PHE A 212 18.14 9.93 6.68
C PHE A 212 18.04 11.09 5.70
N LYS A 213 18.63 12.22 6.05
CA LYS A 213 18.83 13.37 5.18
C LYS A 213 20.22 13.33 4.57
N LEU A 214 20.25 13.43 3.24
CA LEU A 214 21.43 13.41 2.40
C LEU A 214 21.51 14.73 1.65
N GLU A 215 22.57 15.49 1.93
CA GLU A 215 22.93 16.71 1.23
C GLU A 215 24.41 16.66 0.82
N LYS A 216 24.73 17.43 -0.22
CA LYS A 216 26.10 17.55 -0.70
C LYS A 216 26.97 18.23 0.35
N ASP A 217 28.15 17.68 0.63
CA ASP A 217 29.16 18.23 1.52
C ASP A 217 28.72 18.38 3.01
N GLU A 218 27.51 17.95 3.37
CA GLU A 218 27.02 17.95 4.77
C GLU A 218 27.25 16.59 5.46
N GLN A 219 27.05 16.53 6.77
CA GLN A 219 27.06 15.25 7.49
C GLN A 219 25.73 14.52 7.29
N LEU A 220 25.77 13.19 7.40
CA LEU A 220 24.55 12.39 7.44
C LEU A 220 23.74 12.79 8.67
N GLU A 221 22.47 13.13 8.48
CA GLU A 221 21.54 13.51 9.55
C GLU A 221 20.42 12.47 9.64
N ASP A 222 20.22 11.92 10.84
CA ASP A 222 19.10 11.03 11.15
C ASP A 222 17.85 11.88 11.42
N LEU A 223 16.74 11.59 10.73
CA LEU A 223 15.46 12.30 10.90
C LEU A 223 14.52 11.47 11.77
N ILE A 224 14.56 11.72 13.08
CA ILE A 224 13.79 10.98 14.09
C ILE A 224 12.28 11.18 13.90
N GLU A 225 11.88 12.36 13.44
CA GLU A 225 10.49 12.72 13.14
C GLU A 225 9.87 11.91 11.98
N LEU A 226 10.70 11.25 11.17
CA LEU A 226 10.28 10.36 10.09
C LEU A 226 10.47 8.87 10.44
N GLU A 227 10.91 8.55 11.66
CA GLU A 227 10.93 7.17 12.13
C GLU A 227 9.52 6.62 12.23
N SER A 228 9.31 5.42 11.69
CA SER A 228 7.98 4.80 11.64
C SER A 228 8.04 3.30 11.77
N ASN A 229 7.17 2.76 12.63
CA ASN A 229 6.93 1.33 12.76
C ASN A 229 5.99 0.76 11.67
N GLN A 230 5.51 1.61 10.74
CA GLN A 230 4.70 1.16 9.62
C GLN A 230 5.55 0.33 8.66
N ILE A 231 4.98 -0.78 8.23
CA ILE A 231 5.65 -1.79 7.40
C ILE A 231 5.76 -1.32 5.95
N GLU A 232 4.69 -0.72 5.46
CA GLU A 232 4.51 -0.49 4.04
C GLU A 232 4.85 0.93 3.66
N ALA A 233 5.47 1.08 2.49
CA ALA A 233 5.83 2.39 1.98
C ALA A 233 4.60 3.30 1.80
N ASP A 234 3.42 2.76 1.53
CA ASP A 234 2.19 3.52 1.27
C ASP A 234 1.77 4.42 2.45
N SER A 235 1.79 3.89 3.67
CA SER A 235 1.44 4.59 4.90
C SER A 235 2.57 5.51 5.33
N ARG A 236 3.83 5.09 5.14
CA ARG A 236 5.01 5.92 5.40
C ARG A 236 5.06 7.14 4.47
N ILE A 237 4.65 7.02 3.21
CA ILE A 237 4.54 8.14 2.27
C ILE A 237 3.68 9.26 2.85
N ILE A 238 2.58 8.94 3.53
CA ILE A 238 1.69 9.93 4.16
C ILE A 238 2.41 10.72 5.27
N LEU A 239 3.24 10.06 6.10
CA LEU A 239 4.08 10.73 7.10
C LEU A 239 5.09 11.69 6.46
N HIS A 240 5.72 11.28 5.36
CA HIS A 240 6.65 12.14 4.63
C HIS A 240 5.96 13.36 4.01
N ILE A 241 4.73 13.21 3.50
CA ILE A 241 3.93 14.33 3.00
C ILE A 241 3.67 15.35 4.12
N ASP A 242 3.29 14.88 5.32
CA ASP A 242 3.10 15.74 6.49
C ASP A 242 4.37 16.50 6.86
N HIS A 243 5.51 15.82 6.89
CA HIS A 243 6.79 16.47 7.15
C HIS A 243 7.16 17.51 6.08
N ILE A 244 6.92 17.22 4.80
CA ILE A 244 7.17 18.16 3.69
C ILE A 244 6.40 19.48 3.91
N LEU A 245 5.17 19.39 4.41
CA LEU A 245 4.33 20.54 4.72
C LEU A 245 4.88 21.37 5.87
N HIS A 246 5.42 20.73 6.91
CA HIS A 246 6.11 21.41 8.00
C HIS A 246 7.38 22.15 7.53
N ASN A 247 7.93 21.80 6.37
CA ASN A 247 8.99 22.54 5.69
C ASN A 247 8.47 23.54 4.63
N TYR A 248 7.19 23.92 4.69
CA TYR A 248 6.55 24.94 3.85
C TYR A 248 6.53 24.62 2.34
N ILE A 249 6.52 23.34 1.97
CA ILE A 249 6.33 22.90 0.58
C ILE A 249 4.91 22.36 0.44
N PHE A 250 4.09 23.06 -0.35
CA PHE A 250 2.65 22.77 -0.49
C PHE A 250 2.27 22.08 -1.81
N ASN A 251 3.26 21.80 -2.67
CA ASN A 251 3.04 21.12 -3.94
C ASN A 251 3.81 19.81 -3.93
N VAL A 252 3.08 18.70 -3.80
CA VAL A 252 3.68 17.37 -3.65
C VAL A 252 3.27 16.47 -4.79
N VAL A 253 4.27 15.80 -5.36
CA VAL A 253 4.08 14.75 -6.35
C VAL A 253 4.54 13.44 -5.74
N VAL A 254 3.67 12.43 -5.73
CA VAL A 254 3.98 11.08 -5.27
C VAL A 254 4.15 10.19 -6.50
N LYS A 255 5.31 9.57 -6.66
CA LYS A 255 5.58 8.60 -7.72
C LYS A 255 5.37 7.20 -7.17
N SER A 256 4.20 6.62 -7.46
CA SER A 256 3.88 5.22 -7.15
C SER A 256 2.90 4.67 -8.19
N ILE A 257 2.99 3.37 -8.42
CA ILE A 257 2.01 2.62 -9.22
C ILE A 257 0.99 1.89 -8.34
N ASP A 258 1.16 1.95 -7.03
CA ASP A 258 0.27 1.31 -6.07
C ASP A 258 -1.05 2.09 -5.98
N THR A 259 -2.14 1.33 -6.01
CA THR A 259 -3.47 1.90 -5.85
C THR A 259 -3.73 2.31 -4.41
N ASP A 260 -3.14 1.60 -3.44
CA ASP A 260 -3.33 1.90 -2.02
C ASP A 260 -2.78 3.31 -1.70
N VAL A 261 -1.63 3.67 -2.29
CA VAL A 261 -1.09 5.04 -2.25
C VAL A 261 -2.05 6.08 -2.83
N ILE A 262 -2.70 5.80 -3.97
CA ILE A 262 -3.66 6.73 -4.58
C ILE A 262 -4.84 6.98 -3.65
N ILE A 263 -5.39 5.90 -3.07
CA ILE A 263 -6.56 5.97 -2.18
C ILE A 263 -6.22 6.72 -0.89
N LEU A 264 -5.06 6.43 -0.28
CA LEU A 264 -4.56 7.15 0.89
C LEU A 264 -4.34 8.64 0.57
N CYS A 265 -3.72 8.97 -0.57
CA CYS A 265 -3.54 10.36 -1.01
C CYS A 265 -4.89 11.07 -1.22
N ILE A 266 -5.90 10.42 -1.80
CA ILE A 266 -7.25 11.01 -1.94
C ILE A 266 -7.85 11.29 -0.56
N TYR A 267 -7.79 10.33 0.36
CA TYR A 267 -8.33 10.51 1.70
C TYR A 267 -7.65 11.66 2.45
N HIS A 268 -6.32 11.68 2.46
CA HIS A 268 -5.53 12.66 3.20
C HIS A 268 -5.41 14.03 2.52
N ALA A 269 -5.84 14.20 1.26
CA ALA A 269 -5.63 15.43 0.50
C ALA A 269 -6.13 16.72 1.19
N SER A 270 -7.26 16.67 1.92
CA SER A 270 -7.77 17.84 2.65
C SER A 270 -7.22 17.99 4.07
N LEU A 271 -6.69 16.92 4.66
CA LEU A 271 -6.09 16.96 6.00
C LEU A 271 -4.79 17.78 6.00
N PHE A 272 -4.17 17.92 4.84
CA PHE A 272 -2.80 18.40 4.72
C PHE A 272 -2.64 19.87 4.31
N GLY A 273 -3.70 20.64 4.05
CA GLY A 273 -3.55 22.04 3.63
C GLY A 273 -2.68 22.25 2.37
N LEU A 274 -2.40 21.18 1.62
CA LEU A 274 -1.60 21.19 0.39
C LEU A 274 -2.27 22.07 -0.65
N HIS A 275 -1.47 22.78 -1.46
CA HIS A 275 -1.97 23.45 -2.66
C HIS A 275 -2.29 22.42 -3.74
N SER A 276 -1.37 21.47 -3.97
CA SER A 276 -1.54 20.36 -4.91
C SER A 276 -0.98 19.05 -4.35
N LEU A 277 -1.70 17.96 -4.60
CA LEU A 277 -1.28 16.59 -4.31
C LEU A 277 -1.55 15.72 -5.54
N LEU A 278 -0.48 15.36 -6.24
CA LEU A 278 -0.55 14.60 -7.47
C LEU A 278 0.09 13.22 -7.29
N VAL A 279 -0.48 12.18 -7.88
CA VAL A 279 0.15 10.85 -7.96
C VAL A 279 0.54 10.54 -9.40
N ASP A 280 1.85 10.43 -9.64
CA ASP A 280 2.44 10.02 -10.91
C ASP A 280 2.62 8.50 -10.98
N THR A 281 1.75 7.85 -11.76
CA THR A 281 1.80 6.40 -12.00
C THR A 281 2.62 6.01 -13.23
N THR A 282 3.38 6.94 -13.80
CA THR A 282 4.10 6.73 -15.06
C THR A 282 5.22 5.71 -14.92
N LEU A 283 5.20 4.70 -15.80
CA LEU A 283 6.26 3.72 -16.00
C LEU A 283 7.03 4.01 -17.31
N PRO A 284 8.34 3.67 -17.43
CA PRO A 284 9.21 4.06 -18.55
C PRO A 284 8.80 3.67 -19.98
N LYS A 285 7.67 2.97 -20.16
CA LYS A 285 7.12 2.53 -21.47
C LYS A 285 5.59 2.56 -21.53
N LYS A 286 4.91 3.13 -20.53
CA LYS A 286 3.45 3.25 -20.51
C LYS A 286 3.07 4.72 -20.63
N GLN A 287 1.86 4.97 -21.12
CA GLN A 287 1.32 6.33 -21.18
C GLN A 287 1.31 6.95 -19.79
N PHE A 288 1.70 8.22 -19.73
CA PHE A 288 1.66 9.04 -18.53
C PHE A 288 0.23 9.08 -17.99
N LYS A 289 0.11 8.88 -16.68
CA LYS A 289 -1.14 9.12 -15.96
C LYS A 289 -0.79 9.72 -14.61
N VAL A 290 -0.93 11.03 -14.53
CA VAL A 290 -0.84 11.78 -13.27
C VAL A 290 -2.26 12.01 -12.78
N ILE A 291 -2.53 11.67 -11.53
CA ILE A 291 -3.84 11.82 -10.90
C ILE A 291 -3.80 12.99 -9.93
N ASP A 292 -4.75 13.91 -10.03
CA ASP A 292 -5.00 14.93 -9.02
C ASP A 292 -5.87 14.37 -7.89
N CYS A 293 -5.23 13.93 -6.82
CA CYS A 293 -5.91 13.35 -5.66
C CYS A 293 -6.73 14.39 -4.89
N LYS A 294 -6.29 15.65 -4.90
CA LYS A 294 -7.02 16.75 -4.24
C LYS A 294 -8.29 17.12 -5.01
N PHE A 295 -8.22 17.13 -6.34
CA PHE A 295 -9.41 17.31 -7.17
C PHE A 295 -10.43 16.19 -6.93
N ILE A 296 -9.98 14.91 -6.94
CA ILE A 296 -10.87 13.78 -6.66
C ILE A 296 -11.49 13.89 -5.27
N HIS A 297 -10.70 14.26 -4.25
CA HIS A 297 -11.20 14.49 -2.90
C HIS A 297 -12.37 15.48 -2.88
N ASN A 298 -12.21 16.63 -3.53
CA ASN A 298 -13.24 17.66 -3.57
C ASN A 298 -14.49 17.19 -4.34
N GLU A 299 -14.31 16.54 -5.51
CA GLU A 299 -15.44 16.01 -6.27
C GLU A 299 -16.22 14.93 -5.51
N LEU A 300 -15.56 14.08 -4.71
CA LEU A 300 -16.24 13.10 -3.86
C LEU A 300 -17.29 13.80 -2.98
N ILE A 301 -16.92 14.91 -2.35
CA ILE A 301 -17.79 15.67 -1.45
C ILE A 301 -18.81 16.48 -2.26
N ASP A 302 -18.34 17.37 -3.12
CA ASP A 302 -19.15 18.42 -3.73
C ASP A 302 -20.15 17.88 -4.74
N ARG A 303 -19.75 16.86 -5.50
CA ARG A 303 -20.56 16.30 -6.58
C ARG A 303 -21.31 15.04 -6.18
N TYR A 304 -20.67 14.18 -5.40
CA TYR A 304 -21.21 12.86 -5.07
C TYR A 304 -21.74 12.75 -3.64
N GLY A 305 -21.50 13.73 -2.77
CA GLY A 305 -21.89 13.65 -1.36
C GLY A 305 -21.22 12.50 -0.61
N VAL A 306 -20.11 11.97 -1.13
CA VAL A 306 -19.36 10.86 -0.57
C VAL A 306 -18.31 11.41 0.39
N ASN A 307 -18.40 11.04 1.65
CA ASN A 307 -17.35 11.34 2.62
C ASN A 307 -16.05 10.57 2.26
N PRO A 308 -14.89 11.25 2.12
CA PRO A 308 -13.61 10.60 1.80
C PRO A 308 -13.21 9.47 2.77
N LEU A 309 -13.61 9.56 4.04
CA LEU A 309 -13.42 8.48 5.01
C LEU A 309 -14.24 7.24 4.64
N ILE A 310 -15.52 7.42 4.26
CA ILE A 310 -16.37 6.31 3.82
C ILE A 310 -15.76 5.68 2.57
N PHE A 311 -15.26 6.50 1.64
CA PHE A 311 -14.57 6.02 0.45
C PHE A 311 -13.35 5.13 0.79
N LEU A 312 -12.52 5.54 1.75
CA LEU A 312 -11.40 4.72 2.25
C LEU A 312 -11.89 3.42 2.90
N ILE A 313 -12.91 3.49 3.76
CA ILE A 313 -13.46 2.30 4.44
C ILE A 313 -14.03 1.31 3.42
N VAL A 314 -14.83 1.77 2.46
CA VAL A 314 -15.39 0.92 1.40
C VAL A 314 -14.29 0.30 0.55
N TYR A 315 -13.23 1.06 0.23
CA TYR A 315 -12.07 0.53 -0.45
C TYR A 315 -11.40 -0.61 0.33
N ALA A 316 -11.22 -0.45 1.64
CA ALA A 316 -10.67 -1.48 2.51
C ALA A 316 -11.60 -2.72 2.61
N LEU A 317 -12.90 -2.51 2.82
CA LEU A 317 -13.91 -3.57 2.90
C LEU A 317 -14.08 -4.36 1.59
N SER A 318 -13.79 -3.74 0.45
CA SER A 318 -13.78 -4.42 -0.84
C SER A 318 -12.63 -5.44 -1.00
N GLY A 319 -11.74 -5.51 0.00
CA GLY A 319 -10.61 -6.41 0.12
C GLY A 319 -9.29 -5.67 -0.01
N CYS A 320 -8.40 -5.79 0.96
CA CYS A 320 -7.03 -5.27 0.93
C CYS A 320 -6.09 -6.27 1.60
N ASP A 321 -4.81 -5.92 1.77
CA ASP A 321 -3.84 -6.84 2.39
C ASP A 321 -4.21 -7.28 3.82
N THR A 322 -5.09 -6.53 4.49
CA THR A 322 -5.60 -6.84 5.84
C THR A 322 -7.08 -7.26 5.88
N CYS A 323 -7.81 -7.20 4.76
CA CYS A 323 -9.25 -7.48 4.70
C CYS A 323 -9.58 -8.45 3.55
N SER A 324 -10.37 -9.49 3.82
CA SER A 324 -10.84 -10.42 2.78
C SER A 324 -11.72 -9.72 1.75
N PHE A 325 -11.65 -10.15 0.49
CA PHE A 325 -12.65 -9.73 -0.49
C PHE A 325 -13.95 -10.53 -0.33
N ILE A 326 -15.09 -9.87 -0.56
CA ILE A 326 -16.39 -10.56 -0.65
C ILE A 326 -16.48 -11.30 -1.98
N ARG A 327 -16.70 -12.60 -1.91
CA ARG A 327 -16.76 -13.49 -3.07
C ARG A 327 -17.72 -12.97 -4.12
N ASN A 328 -17.26 -12.99 -5.38
CA ASN A 328 -17.99 -12.51 -6.56
C ASN A 328 -18.32 -11.01 -6.57
N VAL A 329 -17.84 -10.23 -5.59
CA VAL A 329 -17.94 -8.77 -5.60
C VAL A 329 -16.55 -8.21 -5.91
N SER A 330 -16.46 -7.40 -6.95
CA SER A 330 -15.20 -6.73 -7.31
C SER A 330 -15.06 -5.40 -6.57
N LYS A 331 -13.82 -4.91 -6.41
CA LYS A 331 -13.58 -3.53 -5.93
C LYS A 331 -14.39 -2.51 -6.72
N ARG A 332 -14.41 -2.64 -8.05
CA ARG A 332 -15.21 -1.78 -8.93
C ARG A 332 -16.70 -1.81 -8.60
N THR A 333 -17.25 -2.98 -8.30
CA THR A 333 -18.66 -3.13 -7.91
C THR A 333 -18.94 -2.41 -6.60
N PHE A 334 -18.10 -2.60 -5.58
CA PHE A 334 -18.22 -1.89 -4.30
C PHE A 334 -18.20 -0.39 -4.47
N MET A 335 -17.24 0.12 -5.23
CA MET A 335 -17.14 1.55 -5.50
C MET A 335 -18.38 2.02 -6.25
N GLN A 336 -18.83 1.32 -7.29
CA GLN A 336 -20.03 1.71 -8.03
C GLN A 336 -21.26 1.82 -7.11
N VAL A 337 -21.47 0.88 -6.19
CA VAL A 337 -22.55 0.94 -5.19
C VAL A 337 -22.40 2.16 -4.28
N LEU A 338 -21.19 2.45 -3.78
CA LEU A 338 -20.95 3.66 -2.98
C LEU A 338 -21.37 4.95 -3.70
N PHE A 339 -21.09 5.07 -5.00
CA PHE A 339 -21.48 6.26 -5.76
C PHE A 339 -22.98 6.29 -6.11
N ASP A 340 -23.62 5.13 -6.25
CA ASP A 340 -25.04 5.04 -6.60
C ASP A 340 -25.93 5.24 -5.37
N THR A 341 -25.50 4.76 -4.19
CA THR A 341 -26.24 4.84 -2.93
C THR A 341 -25.36 5.29 -1.73
N PRO A 342 -24.75 6.49 -1.77
CA PRO A 342 -23.79 6.93 -0.76
C PRO A 342 -24.36 6.98 0.66
N ASN A 343 -25.66 7.26 0.81
CA ASN A 343 -26.32 7.36 2.10
C ASN A 343 -26.41 6.03 2.85
N ASP A 344 -26.37 4.91 2.15
CA ASP A 344 -26.44 3.57 2.76
C ASP A 344 -25.19 3.24 3.59
N PHE A 345 -24.12 4.01 3.40
CA PHE A 345 -22.83 3.84 4.07
C PHE A 345 -22.56 4.87 5.18
N ASN A 346 -23.54 5.73 5.49
CA ASN A 346 -23.35 6.82 6.47
C ASN A 346 -23.10 6.31 7.89
N ASP A 347 -23.57 5.12 8.22
CA ASP A 347 -23.33 4.46 9.49
C ASP A 347 -21.85 4.08 9.69
N LEU A 348 -21.10 3.84 8.60
CA LEU A 348 -19.65 3.56 8.65
C LEU A 348 -18.84 4.72 9.23
N GLN A 349 -19.37 5.94 9.23
CA GLN A 349 -18.70 7.08 9.89
C GLN A 349 -18.50 6.83 11.39
N LYS A 350 -19.34 6.00 12.02
CA LYS A 350 -19.27 5.65 13.45
C LYS A 350 -18.10 4.73 13.79
N LEU A 351 -17.50 4.06 12.81
CA LEU A 351 -16.36 3.16 13.02
C LEU A 351 -15.10 3.89 13.51
N THR A 352 -15.03 5.21 13.34
CA THR A 352 -13.92 6.03 13.86
C THR A 352 -14.08 6.39 15.34
N THR A 353 -15.23 6.14 15.95
CA THR A 353 -15.54 6.49 17.35
C THR A 353 -15.35 5.33 18.32
N ILE A 354 -14.80 4.20 17.88
CA ILE A 354 -14.42 3.12 18.79
C ILE A 354 -13.21 3.59 19.59
N GLN A 355 -13.48 4.20 20.75
CA GLN A 355 -12.50 4.26 21.83
C GLN A 355 -12.21 2.81 22.21
N ILE A 356 -11.11 2.26 21.72
CA ILE A 356 -10.59 1.00 22.23
C ILE A 356 -10.26 1.30 23.69
N SER A 357 -11.11 0.81 24.60
CA SER A 357 -10.83 0.89 26.02
C SER A 357 -9.59 0.03 26.29
N LYS A 358 -8.75 0.43 27.24
CA LYS A 358 -7.58 -0.38 27.63
C LYS A 358 -7.95 -1.80 28.07
N ASP A 359 -9.22 -2.05 28.36
CA ASP A 359 -9.72 -3.34 28.83
C ASP A 359 -9.93 -4.35 27.67
N ASP A 360 -10.13 -3.88 26.43
CA ASP A 360 -10.35 -4.76 25.26
C ASP A 360 -9.06 -5.42 24.75
N VAL A 361 -7.89 -4.88 25.10
CA VAL A 361 -6.57 -5.41 24.70
C VAL A 361 -6.20 -6.66 25.52
N ASN A 362 -6.74 -6.81 26.73
CA ASN A 362 -6.41 -7.95 27.61
C ASN A 362 -7.14 -9.25 27.23
N LEU A 363 -8.17 -9.19 26.38
CA LEU A 363 -8.90 -10.38 25.93
C LEU A 363 -8.15 -11.24 24.90
N PHE A 364 -7.11 -10.69 24.25
CA PHE A 364 -6.29 -11.41 23.27
C PHE A 364 -4.93 -11.88 23.82
N ALA A 365 -4.53 -11.42 25.01
CA ALA A 365 -3.26 -11.82 25.62
C ALA A 365 -3.33 -13.17 26.35
N ASP A 366 -4.51 -13.64 26.72
CA ASP A 366 -4.67 -14.72 27.73
C ASP A 366 -4.83 -16.14 27.16
N LYS A 367 -4.40 -16.38 25.90
CA LYS A 367 -4.49 -17.73 25.27
C LYS A 367 -3.19 -18.26 24.67
N SER A 368 -2.04 -17.68 24.97
CA SER A 368 -0.75 -18.21 24.51
C SER A 368 -0.09 -19.24 25.42
N ASP A 369 -0.62 -19.48 26.63
CA ASP A 369 0.09 -20.26 27.67
C ASP A 369 -0.26 -21.76 27.74
N HIS A 370 -0.97 -22.30 26.76
CA HIS A 370 -1.37 -23.72 26.76
C HIS A 370 -1.00 -24.48 25.48
N TYR A 371 0.26 -24.39 25.04
CA TYR A 371 0.88 -25.45 24.23
C TYR A 371 2.40 -25.51 24.51
N THR A 372 2.77 -26.23 25.58
CA THR A 372 4.09 -26.87 25.72
C THR A 372 4.09 -28.26 25.11
#